data_AF-A0A7X8LP83-F1
#
_entry.id   AF-A0A7X8LP83-F1
#
_cell.length_a   1.000
_cell.length_b   1.000
_cell.length_c   1.000
_cell.angle_alpha   90.00
_cell.angle_beta   90.00
_cell.angle_gamma   90.00
#
_symmetry.space_group_name_H-M   'P 1'
#
loop_
_entity.id
_entity.type
_entity.pdbx_description
1 polymer ?
#
loop_
_entity_poly.entity_id
_entity_poly.type
_entity_poly.pdbx_seq_one_letter_code
_entity_poly.pdbx_strand_id
1 'polypeptide(L)'
;MWYIYSSGKDKHYLLEVGYRAIDSGEISHNYELVRGWCQEGCDSYGSGGCAPWAPPFSALKLDYPYGVLIFARFFTRYLPPLYARCQIPYVQYRFPDIILTTLFTRLGYQVLDSISGDILFLNSGHCMGCGLATCNYLRGYPYCINPGRRTYAIGATGIEAAKLLQEAFGIKLQWYRGEDQVDSMSKVMGLFCQQRQVQNQILDQMLINLNALNCTHFPIPGQHYQLMVKSLISS
;
A
#
# COMPACT_ATOMS: atom_id res chain seq x y z
N MET A 1 9.96 11.53 -0.27
CA MET A 1 10.53 11.87 1.06
C MET A 1 10.97 10.60 1.76
N TRP A 2 11.88 10.68 2.73
CA TRP A 2 12.23 9.53 3.56
C TRP A 2 11.25 9.37 4.73
N TYR A 3 10.92 8.14 5.08
CA TYR A 3 10.09 7.78 6.22
C TYR A 3 10.76 6.64 6.98
N ILE A 4 10.75 6.69 8.31
CA ILE A 4 11.37 5.66 9.15
C ILE A 4 10.27 4.80 9.75
N TYR A 5 10.13 3.59 9.23
CA TYR A 5 9.21 2.60 9.79
C TYR A 5 9.86 1.91 10.99
N SER A 6 9.17 1.90 12.12
CA SER A 6 9.63 1.25 13.36
C SER A 6 8.77 0.04 13.68
N SER A 7 9.38 -1.16 13.78
CA SER A 7 8.69 -2.41 14.17
C SER A 7 8.86 -2.75 15.66
N GLY A 8 9.48 -1.85 16.44
CA GLY A 8 9.79 -1.98 17.85
C GLY A 8 10.71 -0.86 18.31
N LYS A 9 11.25 -0.94 19.53
CA LYS A 9 12.12 0.11 20.10
C LYS A 9 13.42 0.32 19.30
N ASP A 10 14.01 -0.76 18.78
CA ASP A 10 15.37 -0.72 18.18
C ASP A 10 15.41 -1.19 16.72
N LYS A 11 14.25 -1.28 16.05
CA LYS A 11 14.15 -1.77 14.67
C LYS A 11 13.55 -0.70 13.78
N HIS A 12 14.41 -0.05 13.01
CA HIS A 12 14.08 1.09 12.15
C HIS A 12 14.46 0.79 10.71
N TYR A 13 13.55 1.07 9.80
CA TYR A 13 13.72 0.79 8.37
C TYR A 13 13.41 2.03 7.55
N LEU A 14 14.33 2.35 6.66
CA LEU A 14 14.24 3.53 5.82
C LEU A 14 13.40 3.22 4.58
N LEU A 15 12.30 3.95 4.41
CA LEU A 15 11.39 3.86 3.28
C LEU A 15 11.39 5.17 2.51
N GLU A 16 11.36 5.10 1.19
CA GLU A 16 10.96 6.24 0.38
C GLU A 16 9.45 6.25 0.27
N VAL A 17 8.82 7.38 0.59
CA VAL A 17 7.37 7.59 0.49
C VAL A 17 7.09 8.81 -0.37
N GLY A 18 6.07 8.73 -1.21
CA GLY A 18 5.57 9.87 -1.95
C GLY A 18 4.08 9.73 -2.20
N TYR A 19 3.41 10.86 -2.42
CA TYR A 19 1.98 10.92 -2.65
C TYR A 19 1.63 12.10 -3.55
N ARG A 20 0.52 11.98 -4.28
CA ARG A 20 0.01 13.04 -5.15
C ARG A 20 -1.49 12.91 -5.33
N ALA A 21 -2.14 14.04 -5.63
CA ALA A 21 -3.49 14.03 -6.19
C ALA A 21 -3.48 13.38 -7.58
N ILE A 22 -4.61 12.76 -7.90
CA ILE A 22 -4.95 12.25 -9.22
C ILE A 22 -6.47 12.36 -9.42
N ASP A 23 -6.91 12.57 -10.66
CA ASP A 23 -8.31 12.36 -11.01
C ASP A 23 -8.51 10.89 -11.41
N SER A 24 -9.56 10.24 -10.91
CA SER A 24 -9.79 8.81 -11.14
C SER A 24 -9.96 8.46 -12.63
N GLY A 25 -10.30 9.45 -13.46
CA GLY A 25 -10.35 9.31 -14.92
C GLY A 25 -8.98 9.09 -15.58
N GLU A 26 -7.88 9.48 -14.93
CA GLU A 26 -6.51 9.30 -15.42
C GLU A 26 -5.97 7.89 -15.19
N ILE A 27 -6.62 7.09 -14.34
CA ILE A 27 -6.14 5.77 -13.95
C ILE A 27 -6.52 4.71 -14.98
N SER A 28 -5.50 4.17 -15.65
CA SER A 28 -5.62 2.99 -16.51
C SER A 28 -6.09 1.76 -15.73
N HIS A 29 -7.09 1.05 -16.25
CA HIS A 29 -7.62 -0.19 -15.66
C HIS A 29 -8.10 -1.17 -16.72
N ASN A 30 -7.91 -2.46 -16.46
CA ASN A 30 -8.45 -3.58 -17.21
C ASN A 30 -8.81 -4.71 -16.24
N TYR A 31 -10.10 -4.75 -15.83
CA TYR A 31 -10.57 -5.65 -14.78
C TYR A 31 -10.34 -7.12 -15.11
N GLU A 32 -10.70 -7.57 -16.32
CA GLU A 32 -10.58 -8.98 -16.69
C GLU A 32 -9.12 -9.43 -16.79
N LEU A 33 -8.24 -8.60 -17.34
CA LEU A 33 -6.81 -8.92 -17.42
C LEU A 33 -6.19 -9.10 -16.03
N VAL A 34 -6.38 -8.12 -15.14
CA VAL A 34 -5.77 -8.17 -13.81
C VAL A 34 -6.43 -9.24 -12.94
N ARG A 35 -7.74 -9.47 -13.10
CA ARG A 35 -8.43 -10.60 -12.46
C ARG A 35 -7.83 -11.93 -12.88
N GLY A 36 -7.51 -12.12 -14.16
CA GLY A 36 -6.82 -13.30 -14.67
C GLY A 36 -5.49 -13.54 -13.93
N TRP A 37 -4.65 -12.52 -13.81
CA TRP A 37 -3.39 -12.61 -13.05
C TRP A 37 -3.61 -12.95 -11.58
N CYS A 38 -4.65 -12.38 -10.95
CA CYS A 38 -4.99 -12.70 -9.56
C CYS A 38 -5.42 -14.16 -9.41
N GLN A 39 -6.24 -14.67 -10.34
CA GLN A 39 -6.74 -16.04 -10.31
C GLN A 39 -5.62 -17.06 -10.50
N GLU A 40 -4.64 -16.76 -11.34
CA GLU A 40 -3.54 -17.67 -11.66
C GLU A 40 -2.45 -17.70 -10.57
N GLY A 41 -2.19 -16.57 -9.90
CA GLY A 41 -0.96 -16.40 -9.11
C GLY A 41 -1.11 -15.84 -7.70
N CYS A 42 -2.33 -15.60 -7.20
CA CYS A 42 -2.53 -14.97 -5.89
C CYS A 42 -3.31 -15.85 -4.92
N ASP A 43 -2.66 -16.25 -3.81
CA ASP A 43 -3.27 -17.02 -2.70
C ASP A 43 -4.48 -16.33 -2.06
N SER A 44 -4.61 -15.01 -2.23
CA SER A 44 -5.73 -14.23 -1.71
C SER A 44 -6.91 -14.11 -2.68
N TYR A 45 -6.84 -14.72 -3.87
CA TYR A 45 -7.97 -14.79 -4.79
C TYR A 45 -9.18 -15.45 -4.11
N GLY A 46 -10.37 -14.90 -4.35
CA GLY A 46 -11.60 -15.34 -3.68
C GLY A 46 -11.80 -14.77 -2.27
N SER A 47 -10.83 -14.04 -1.69
CA SER A 47 -11.06 -13.30 -0.44
C SER A 47 -11.94 -12.07 -0.69
N GLY A 48 -12.61 -11.57 0.36
CA GLY A 48 -13.54 -10.45 0.23
C GLY A 48 -12.91 -9.14 -0.21
N GLY A 49 -11.60 -8.96 -0.01
CA GLY A 49 -10.88 -7.78 -0.50
C GLY A 49 -10.31 -7.94 -1.91
N CYS A 50 -10.45 -9.11 -2.52
CA CYS A 50 -9.82 -9.48 -3.78
C CYS A 50 -10.84 -9.89 -4.84
N ALA A 51 -10.39 -10.08 -6.08
CA ALA A 51 -11.23 -10.63 -7.13
C ALA A 51 -11.73 -12.04 -6.74
N PRO A 52 -12.96 -12.44 -7.14
CA PRO A 52 -13.92 -11.69 -7.95
C PRO A 52 -14.85 -10.78 -7.11
N TRP A 53 -14.62 -10.65 -5.81
CA TRP A 53 -15.52 -9.93 -4.88
C TRP A 53 -15.21 -8.43 -4.74
N ALA A 54 -14.07 -7.99 -5.26
CA ALA A 54 -13.75 -6.57 -5.41
C ALA A 54 -14.49 -5.99 -6.63
N PRO A 55 -15.09 -4.80 -6.51
CA PRO A 55 -15.75 -4.16 -7.64
C PRO A 55 -14.73 -3.68 -8.69
N PRO A 56 -15.10 -3.63 -9.97
CA PRO A 56 -14.25 -3.07 -11.01
C PRO A 56 -14.07 -1.56 -10.81
N PHE A 57 -12.86 -1.07 -11.07
CA PHE A 57 -12.54 0.35 -10.89
C PHE A 57 -13.34 1.27 -11.81
N SER A 58 -13.83 0.75 -12.94
CA SER A 58 -14.73 1.47 -13.84
C SER A 58 -16.04 1.89 -13.18
N ALA A 59 -16.54 1.11 -12.21
CA ALA A 59 -17.70 1.48 -11.41
C ALA A 59 -17.30 2.44 -10.28
N LEU A 60 -16.21 2.12 -9.57
CA LEU A 60 -15.73 2.93 -8.45
C LEU A 60 -15.42 4.39 -8.84
N LYS A 61 -14.81 4.63 -9.99
CA LYS A 61 -14.40 5.98 -10.39
C LYS A 61 -15.57 6.95 -10.65
N LEU A 62 -16.80 6.42 -10.84
CA LEU A 62 -17.99 7.25 -11.02
C LEU A 62 -18.42 7.87 -9.69
N ASP A 63 -18.38 7.08 -8.62
CA ASP A 63 -18.71 7.53 -7.27
C ASP A 63 -17.52 8.24 -6.60
N TYR A 64 -16.29 7.94 -6.99
CA TYR A 64 -15.08 8.51 -6.40
C TYR A 64 -14.17 9.13 -7.48
N PRO A 65 -14.53 10.30 -8.05
CA PRO A 65 -13.82 10.92 -9.16
C PRO A 65 -12.45 11.53 -8.80
N TYR A 66 -12.17 11.76 -7.51
CA TYR A 66 -10.91 12.33 -7.04
C TYR A 66 -10.15 11.34 -6.16
N GLY A 67 -8.83 11.34 -6.20
CA GLY A 67 -8.05 10.47 -5.32
C GLY A 67 -6.65 10.95 -4.98
N VAL A 68 -6.08 10.36 -3.94
CA VAL A 68 -4.67 10.51 -3.57
C VAL A 68 -4.01 9.16 -3.72
N LEU A 69 -3.01 9.08 -4.59
CA LEU A 69 -2.13 7.92 -4.70
C LEU A 69 -0.96 8.09 -3.77
N ILE A 70 -0.58 7.01 -3.09
CA ILE A 70 0.56 6.98 -2.19
C ILE A 70 1.40 5.78 -2.57
N PHE A 71 2.69 6.00 -2.83
CA PHE A 71 3.66 4.93 -2.98
C PHE A 71 4.60 4.87 -1.77
N ALA A 72 5.12 3.67 -1.52
CA ALA A 72 6.18 3.41 -0.57
C ALA A 72 7.15 2.41 -1.20
N ARG A 73 8.44 2.68 -1.04
CA ARG A 73 9.53 1.89 -1.60
C ARG A 73 10.54 1.53 -0.53
N PHE A 74 10.87 0.24 -0.47
CA PHE A 74 11.94 -0.30 0.35
C PHE A 74 13.11 -0.66 -0.56
N PHE A 75 14.27 -0.03 -0.38
CA PHE A 75 15.48 -0.38 -1.14
C PHE A 75 16.14 -1.61 -0.54
N THR A 76 16.49 -2.59 -1.37
CA THR A 76 17.04 -3.88 -0.92
C THR A 76 18.40 -3.74 -0.24
N ARG A 77 19.16 -2.69 -0.56
CA ARG A 77 20.40 -2.33 0.16
C ARG A 77 20.20 -2.07 1.66
N TYR A 78 18.98 -1.75 2.10
CA TYR A 78 18.65 -1.56 3.52
C TYR A 78 18.05 -2.81 4.17
N LEU A 79 18.13 -3.98 3.53
CA LEU A 79 17.72 -5.23 4.14
C LEU A 79 18.63 -5.56 5.33
N PRO A 80 18.06 -6.02 6.47
CA PRO A 80 18.87 -6.57 7.55
C PRO A 80 19.74 -7.73 7.06
N PRO A 81 20.95 -7.94 7.63
CA PRO A 81 21.90 -8.97 7.16
C PRO A 81 21.30 -10.38 7.05
N LEU A 82 20.36 -10.73 7.95
CA LEU A 82 19.64 -12.00 7.94
C LEU A 82 18.86 -12.22 6.64
N TYR A 83 18.18 -11.18 6.13
CA TYR A 83 17.38 -11.26 4.91
C TYR A 83 18.21 -11.00 3.66
N ALA A 84 19.20 -10.10 3.74
CA ALA A 84 20.09 -9.77 2.61
C ALA A 84 20.91 -10.99 2.12
N ARG A 85 21.28 -11.90 3.03
CA ARG A 85 22.01 -13.13 2.70
C ARG A 85 21.12 -14.33 2.35
N CYS A 86 19.80 -14.16 2.43
CA CYS A 86 18.86 -15.24 2.17
C CYS A 86 18.78 -15.53 0.67
N GLN A 87 19.13 -16.74 0.26
CA GLN A 87 19.08 -17.20 -1.14
C GLN A 87 17.67 -17.61 -1.59
N ILE A 88 16.68 -17.57 -0.70
CA ILE A 88 15.28 -17.87 -1.01
C ILE A 88 14.58 -16.54 -1.29
N PRO A 89 14.28 -16.19 -2.56
CA PRO A 89 13.72 -14.87 -2.91
C PRO A 89 12.42 -14.57 -2.19
N TYR A 90 11.57 -15.59 -2.03
CA TYR A 90 10.32 -15.46 -1.28
C TYR A 90 10.55 -14.94 0.14
N VAL A 91 11.53 -15.49 0.87
CA VAL A 91 11.81 -15.06 2.25
C VAL A 91 12.49 -13.69 2.26
N GLN A 92 13.39 -13.43 1.30
CA GLN A 92 14.08 -12.16 1.16
C GLN A 92 13.10 -10.99 0.92
N TYR A 93 12.14 -11.17 0.00
CA TYR A 93 11.20 -10.12 -0.40
C TYR A 93 9.90 -10.11 0.41
N ARG A 94 9.59 -11.17 1.16
CA ARG A 94 8.47 -11.15 2.12
C ARG A 94 8.69 -10.17 3.27
N PHE A 95 9.94 -9.93 3.67
CA PHE A 95 10.26 -8.96 4.69
C PHE A 95 9.83 -7.51 4.33
N PRO A 96 10.30 -6.92 3.21
CA PRO A 96 9.82 -5.60 2.79
C PRO A 96 8.34 -5.60 2.44
N ASP A 97 7.79 -6.70 1.90
CA ASP A 97 6.36 -6.84 1.62
C ASP A 97 5.50 -6.60 2.86
N ILE A 98 5.84 -7.25 3.98
CA ILE A 98 5.13 -7.11 5.26
C ILE A 98 5.19 -5.67 5.75
N ILE A 99 6.36 -5.02 5.69
CA ILE A 99 6.55 -3.63 6.13
C ILE A 99 5.66 -2.69 5.32
N LEU A 100 5.74 -2.74 4.00
CA LEU A 100 5.01 -1.85 3.10
C LEU A 100 3.49 -2.06 3.23
N THR A 101 3.05 -3.32 3.28
CA THR A 101 1.64 -3.69 3.45
C THR A 101 1.08 -3.19 4.79
N THR A 102 1.85 -3.36 5.86
CA THR A 102 1.46 -2.91 7.20
C THR A 102 1.40 -1.40 7.28
N LEU A 103 2.39 -0.69 6.71
CA LEU A 103 2.39 0.77 6.62
C LEU A 103 1.10 1.27 5.96
N PHE A 104 0.79 0.78 4.77
CA PHE A 104 -0.38 1.25 4.03
C PHE A 104 -1.71 0.92 4.68
N THR A 105 -1.80 -0.24 5.33
CA THR A 105 -3.02 -0.59 6.06
C THR A 105 -3.24 0.34 7.24
N ARG A 106 -2.18 0.63 8.00
CA ARG A 106 -2.25 1.57 9.12
C ARG A 106 -2.54 2.99 8.64
N LEU A 107 -1.87 3.44 7.60
CA LEU A 107 -2.08 4.77 7.02
C LEU A 107 -3.50 4.93 6.47
N GLY A 108 -4.00 3.95 5.72
CA GLY A 108 -5.35 4.01 5.18
C GLY A 108 -6.41 4.10 6.27
N TYR A 109 -6.37 3.25 7.29
CA TYR A 109 -7.30 3.35 8.42
C TYR A 109 -7.12 4.65 9.21
N GLN A 110 -5.90 5.10 9.44
CA GLN A 110 -5.64 6.38 10.11
C GLN A 110 -6.26 7.56 9.36
N VAL A 111 -6.23 7.56 8.02
CA VAL A 111 -6.90 8.60 7.23
C VAL A 111 -8.42 8.48 7.34
N LEU A 112 -8.97 7.27 7.24
CA LEU A 112 -10.42 7.03 7.40
C LEU A 112 -10.93 7.47 8.78
N ASP A 113 -10.13 7.29 9.83
CA ASP A 113 -10.50 7.65 11.20
C ASP A 113 -10.34 9.17 11.48
N SER A 114 -9.45 9.86 10.76
CA SER A 114 -9.13 11.28 11.00
C SER A 114 -9.88 12.26 10.12
N ILE A 115 -10.33 11.84 8.94
CA ILE A 115 -11.01 12.70 7.97
C ILE A 115 -12.46 12.25 7.84
N SER A 116 -13.38 13.13 8.23
CA SER A 116 -14.81 12.92 7.98
C SER A 116 -15.10 13.03 6.48
N GLY A 117 -15.55 11.95 5.88
CA GLY A 117 -15.94 11.91 4.47
C GLY A 117 -16.13 10.49 3.97
N ASP A 118 -16.82 10.37 2.85
CA ASP A 118 -16.92 9.11 2.13
C ASP A 118 -15.63 8.88 1.32
N ILE A 119 -14.72 8.11 1.91
CA ILE A 119 -13.40 7.79 1.35
C ILE A 119 -13.32 6.29 1.06
N LEU A 120 -13.15 5.96 -0.21
CA LEU A 120 -12.83 4.62 -0.66
C LEU A 120 -11.33 4.36 -0.49
N PHE A 121 -10.98 3.37 0.34
CA PHE A 121 -9.60 2.92 0.52
C PHE A 121 -9.30 1.67 -0.32
N LEU A 122 -8.47 1.85 -1.36
CA LEU A 122 -7.86 0.77 -2.13
C LEU A 122 -6.45 0.50 -1.59
N ASN A 123 -6.29 -0.61 -0.86
CA ASN A 123 -5.03 -1.00 -0.24
C ASN A 123 -4.08 -1.64 -1.26
N SER A 124 -2.78 -1.66 -0.95
CA SER A 124 -1.76 -2.31 -1.79
C SER A 124 -1.75 -3.84 -1.75
N GLY A 125 -2.55 -4.44 -0.86
CA GLY A 125 -2.62 -5.87 -0.62
C GLY A 125 -4.02 -6.31 -0.20
N HIS A 126 -4.16 -7.56 0.25
CA HIS A 126 -5.44 -8.11 0.67
C HIS A 126 -6.04 -7.35 1.86
N CYS A 127 -7.36 -7.49 2.05
CA CYS A 127 -8.08 -6.87 3.16
C CYS A 127 -7.59 -7.40 4.51
N MET A 128 -7.27 -6.49 5.44
CA MET A 128 -6.86 -6.79 6.81
C MET A 128 -7.87 -6.28 7.86
N GLY A 129 -9.10 -5.95 7.45
CA GLY A 129 -10.13 -5.40 8.34
C GLY A 129 -10.57 -6.33 9.49
N CYS A 130 -10.28 -7.63 9.37
CA CYS A 130 -10.55 -8.64 10.39
C CYS A 130 -9.29 -9.08 11.16
N GLY A 131 -8.15 -8.38 10.98
CA GLY A 131 -6.87 -8.77 11.56
C GLY A 131 -6.41 -10.14 11.05
N LEU A 132 -6.17 -11.08 11.97
CA LEU A 132 -5.69 -12.44 11.68
C LEU A 132 -6.80 -13.46 11.42
N ALA A 133 -8.07 -13.07 11.54
CA ALA A 133 -9.19 -13.98 11.32
C ALA A 133 -9.33 -14.35 9.83
N THR A 134 -9.56 -15.64 9.55
CA THR A 134 -9.81 -16.12 8.18
C THR A 134 -11.04 -15.42 7.59
N CYS A 135 -10.90 -14.91 6.37
CA CYS A 135 -11.98 -14.23 5.65
C CYS A 135 -13.16 -15.17 5.38
N ASN A 136 -14.39 -14.70 5.62
CA ASN A 136 -15.61 -15.48 5.40
C ASN A 136 -15.81 -15.94 3.95
N TYR A 137 -15.41 -15.11 2.98
CA TYR A 137 -15.41 -15.52 1.56
C TYR A 137 -14.53 -16.74 1.30
N LEU A 138 -13.36 -16.85 1.97
CA LEU A 138 -12.49 -18.02 1.86
C LEU A 138 -13.07 -19.26 2.57
N ARG A 139 -14.05 -19.06 3.47
CA ARG A 139 -14.82 -20.13 4.12
C ARG A 139 -16.07 -20.52 3.32
N GLY A 140 -16.33 -19.90 2.17
CA GLY A 140 -17.50 -20.16 1.34
C GLY A 140 -18.75 -19.31 1.67
N TYR A 141 -18.64 -18.34 2.59
CA TYR A 141 -19.75 -17.45 2.91
C TYR A 141 -19.75 -16.20 2.01
N PRO A 142 -20.90 -15.75 1.47
CA PRO A 142 -20.97 -14.65 0.52
C PRO A 142 -20.99 -13.25 1.17
N TYR A 143 -20.44 -13.09 2.39
CA TYR A 143 -20.49 -11.82 3.13
C TYR A 143 -19.21 -11.53 3.94
N CYS A 144 -18.96 -10.24 4.19
CA CYS A 144 -17.90 -9.80 5.08
C CYS A 144 -18.41 -9.70 6.52
N ILE A 145 -17.67 -10.24 7.49
CA ILE A 145 -18.00 -10.09 8.92
C ILE A 145 -17.74 -8.68 9.45
N ASN A 146 -16.89 -7.91 8.76
CA ASN A 146 -16.56 -6.54 9.14
C ASN A 146 -16.67 -5.62 7.91
N PRO A 147 -17.90 -5.35 7.43
CA PRO A 147 -18.10 -4.56 6.21
C PRO A 147 -17.55 -3.13 6.34
N GLY A 148 -17.66 -2.50 7.53
CA GLY A 148 -17.16 -1.14 7.77
C GLY A 148 -15.63 -1.01 7.71
N ARG A 149 -14.88 -2.09 7.90
CA ARG A 149 -13.42 -2.11 7.71
C ARG A 149 -12.98 -2.83 6.45
N ARG A 150 -13.91 -3.26 5.58
CA ARG A 150 -13.55 -3.98 4.35
C ARG A 150 -12.83 -3.02 3.41
N THR A 151 -11.65 -3.41 2.96
CA THR A 151 -10.89 -2.69 1.93
C THR A 151 -10.70 -3.61 0.73
N TYR A 152 -10.45 -3.03 -0.43
CA TYR A 152 -10.12 -3.80 -1.63
C TYR A 152 -8.64 -3.63 -1.97
N ALA A 153 -8.01 -4.69 -2.47
CA ALA A 153 -6.69 -4.55 -3.06
C ALA A 153 -6.82 -3.72 -4.35
N ILE A 154 -5.95 -2.74 -4.56
CA ILE A 154 -5.98 -1.86 -5.73
C ILE A 154 -5.86 -2.66 -7.04
N GLY A 155 -5.04 -3.72 -7.04
CA GLY A 155 -4.96 -4.64 -8.18
C GLY A 155 -6.27 -5.40 -8.42
N ALA A 156 -6.96 -5.80 -7.35
CA ALA A 156 -8.20 -6.56 -7.46
C ALA A 156 -9.36 -5.78 -8.11
N THR A 157 -9.27 -4.45 -8.21
CA THR A 157 -10.25 -3.62 -8.91
C THR A 157 -9.94 -3.45 -10.39
N GLY A 158 -8.89 -4.09 -10.92
CA GLY A 158 -8.50 -3.98 -12.32
C GLY A 158 -7.44 -2.93 -12.60
N ILE A 159 -6.92 -2.25 -11.59
CA ILE A 159 -5.82 -1.29 -11.79
C ILE A 159 -4.50 -2.05 -11.87
N GLU A 160 -3.73 -1.81 -12.92
CA GLU A 160 -2.40 -2.39 -13.07
C GLU A 160 -1.38 -1.57 -12.26
N ALA A 161 -0.97 -2.07 -11.09
CA ALA A 161 -0.11 -1.34 -10.17
C ALA A 161 1.25 -0.95 -10.78
N ALA A 162 1.82 -1.78 -11.65
CA ALA A 162 3.09 -1.49 -12.34
C ALA A 162 2.96 -0.27 -13.26
N LYS A 163 1.89 -0.25 -14.07
CA LYS A 163 1.57 0.86 -14.96
C LYS A 163 1.24 2.13 -14.18
N LEU A 164 0.44 2.01 -13.12
CA LEU A 164 0.09 3.13 -12.25
C LEU A 164 1.33 3.80 -11.63
N LEU A 165 2.25 3.01 -11.09
CA LEU A 165 3.50 3.52 -10.51
C LEU A 165 4.37 4.23 -11.55
N GLN A 166 4.45 3.68 -12.77
CA GLN A 166 5.20 4.29 -13.86
C GLN A 166 4.58 5.61 -14.32
N GLU A 167 3.26 5.65 -14.53
CA GLU A 167 2.56 6.83 -15.02
C GLU A 167 2.47 7.94 -13.95
N ALA A 168 2.15 7.58 -12.71
CA ALA A 168 1.92 8.56 -11.65
C ALA A 168 3.22 9.05 -10.99
N PHE A 169 4.27 8.22 -10.91
CA PHE A 169 5.48 8.51 -10.14
C PHE A 169 6.79 8.30 -10.90
N GLY A 170 6.75 7.85 -12.17
CA GLY A 170 7.97 7.52 -12.91
C GLY A 170 8.69 6.27 -12.37
N ILE A 171 7.99 5.42 -11.63
CA ILE A 171 8.56 4.27 -10.95
C ILE A 171 8.35 3.00 -11.78
N LYS A 172 9.44 2.49 -12.37
CA LYS A 172 9.44 1.19 -13.04
C LYS A 172 9.60 0.07 -12.02
N LEU A 173 8.60 -0.82 -11.92
CA LEU A 173 8.73 -2.01 -11.09
C LEU A 173 9.76 -2.99 -11.67
N GLN A 174 10.53 -3.60 -10.78
CA GLN A 174 11.46 -4.68 -11.08
C GLN A 174 10.83 -6.00 -10.64
N TRP A 175 11.08 -7.05 -11.43
CA TRP A 175 10.61 -8.40 -11.14
C TRP A 175 11.84 -9.28 -10.94
N TYR A 176 11.93 -9.95 -9.80
CA TYR A 176 12.95 -10.98 -9.62
C TYR A 176 12.53 -12.20 -10.47
N ARG A 177 13.30 -12.52 -11.51
CA ARG A 177 13.14 -13.75 -12.30
C ARG A 177 14.43 -14.56 -12.16
N GLY A 178 14.37 -15.70 -11.48
CA GLY A 178 15.57 -16.50 -11.21
C GLY A 178 16.49 -15.83 -10.18
N GLU A 179 17.74 -15.55 -10.56
CA GLU A 179 18.80 -15.05 -9.67
C GLU A 179 18.90 -13.51 -9.60
N ASP A 180 18.07 -12.79 -10.37
CA ASP A 180 18.12 -11.33 -10.43
C ASP A 180 17.74 -10.69 -9.08
N GLN A 181 18.70 -9.97 -8.49
CA GLN A 181 18.42 -9.07 -7.37
C GLN A 181 17.68 -7.84 -7.87
N VAL A 182 16.62 -7.45 -7.18
CA VAL A 182 15.94 -6.17 -7.42
C VAL A 182 16.52 -5.09 -6.52
N ASP A 183 16.56 -3.85 -6.99
CA ASP A 183 17.05 -2.69 -6.22
C ASP A 183 16.06 -2.27 -5.13
N SER A 184 14.78 -2.52 -5.36
CA SER A 184 13.73 -2.14 -4.42
C SER A 184 12.43 -2.91 -4.61
N MET A 185 11.66 -2.99 -3.53
CA MET A 185 10.25 -3.35 -3.57
C MET A 185 9.43 -2.08 -3.43
N SER A 186 8.50 -1.84 -4.35
CA SER A 186 7.59 -0.70 -4.31
C SER A 186 6.14 -1.17 -4.26
N LYS A 187 5.31 -0.46 -3.51
CA LYS A 187 3.86 -0.66 -3.46
C LYS A 187 3.14 0.67 -3.63
N VAL A 188 1.88 0.61 -4.05
CA VAL A 188 0.98 1.75 -4.17
C VAL A 188 -0.38 1.45 -3.52
N MET A 189 -0.96 2.45 -2.87
CA MET A 189 -2.35 2.46 -2.40
C MET A 189 -3.06 3.71 -2.94
N GLY A 190 -4.39 3.70 -2.88
CA GLY A 190 -5.22 4.84 -3.27
C GLY A 190 -6.31 5.15 -2.24
N LEU A 191 -6.53 6.43 -2.00
CA LEU A 191 -7.63 6.96 -1.20
C LEU A 191 -8.48 7.83 -2.11
N PHE A 192 -9.71 7.41 -2.41
CA PHE A 192 -10.57 8.07 -3.38
C PHE A 192 -11.80 8.66 -2.69
N CYS A 193 -12.30 9.79 -3.17
CA CYS A 193 -13.37 10.54 -2.53
C CYS A 193 -14.24 11.26 -3.56
N GLN A 194 -15.47 11.59 -3.16
CA GLN A 194 -16.44 12.33 -3.97
C GLN A 194 -16.04 13.79 -4.21
N GLN A 195 -15.40 14.42 -3.23
CA GLN A 195 -15.23 15.87 -3.20
C GLN A 195 -13.76 16.27 -3.25
N ARG A 196 -13.42 17.24 -4.12
CA ARG A 196 -12.06 17.82 -4.23
C ARG A 196 -11.55 18.35 -2.88
N GLN A 197 -12.44 18.90 -2.06
CA GLN A 197 -12.10 19.37 -0.72
C GLN A 197 -11.56 18.24 0.16
N VAL A 198 -12.17 17.05 0.13
CA VAL A 198 -11.71 15.88 0.90
C VAL A 198 -10.36 15.40 0.37
N GLN A 199 -10.15 15.37 -0.95
CA GLN A 199 -8.85 15.05 -1.54
C GLN A 199 -7.74 16.01 -1.06
N ASN A 200 -8.02 17.32 -1.04
CA ASN A 200 -7.09 18.32 -0.54
C ASN A 200 -6.81 18.11 0.96
N GLN A 201 -7.83 17.81 1.76
CA GLN A 201 -7.63 17.45 3.18
C GLN A 201 -6.74 16.23 3.36
N ILE A 202 -6.91 15.18 2.55
CA ILE A 202 -6.03 14.00 2.58
C ILE A 202 -4.57 14.39 2.30
N LEU A 203 -4.34 15.24 1.28
CA LEU A 203 -3.00 15.72 0.95
C LEU A 203 -2.39 16.56 2.08
N ASP A 204 -3.13 17.54 2.59
CA ASP A 204 -2.67 18.50 3.58
C ASP A 204 -2.38 17.81 4.93
N GLN A 205 -3.16 16.79 5.28
CA GLN A 205 -2.99 16.03 6.52
C GLN A 205 -2.06 14.82 6.37
N MET A 206 -1.48 14.56 5.20
CA MET A 206 -0.71 13.33 4.97
C MET A 206 0.46 13.17 5.95
N LEU A 207 1.20 14.25 6.24
CA LEU A 207 2.29 14.22 7.21
C LEU A 207 1.79 14.01 8.64
N ILE A 208 0.66 14.62 8.99
CA ILE A 208 0.03 14.44 10.31
C ILE A 208 -0.37 12.97 10.48
N ASN A 209 -1.03 12.40 9.48
CA ASN A 209 -1.45 11.01 9.49
C ASN A 209 -0.29 10.02 9.51
N LEU A 210 0.80 10.30 8.77
CA LEU A 210 2.03 9.52 8.87
C LEU A 210 2.65 9.60 10.27
N ASN A 211 2.71 10.79 10.88
CA ASN A 211 3.28 10.96 12.23
C ASN A 211 2.43 10.35 13.35
N ALA A 212 1.12 10.20 13.12
CA ALA A 212 0.20 9.59 14.07
C ALA A 212 0.31 8.06 14.12
N LEU A 213 1.01 7.43 13.16
CA LEU A 213 1.12 5.97 13.13
C LEU A 213 1.97 5.47 14.29
N ASN A 214 1.53 4.37 14.90
CA ASN A 214 2.29 3.67 15.95
C ASN A 214 3.65 3.09 15.50
N CYS A 215 3.94 3.09 14.19
CA CYS A 215 5.25 2.74 13.64
C CYS A 215 6.15 3.96 13.43
N THR A 216 5.74 5.15 13.85
CA THR A 216 6.51 6.39 13.73
C THR A 216 7.05 6.79 15.09
N HIS A 217 8.33 6.50 15.32
CA HIS A 217 9.05 6.95 16.52
C HIS A 217 9.81 8.26 16.28
N PHE A 218 9.99 8.65 15.01
CA PHE A 218 10.72 9.84 14.59
C PHE A 218 9.83 10.71 13.69
N PRO A 219 9.06 11.64 14.28
CA PRO A 219 8.14 12.49 13.52
C PRO A 219 8.81 13.37 12.47
N ILE A 220 8.11 13.62 11.37
CA ILE A 220 8.54 14.41 10.21
C ILE A 220 7.85 15.79 10.22
N PRO A 221 8.58 16.91 10.03
CA PRO A 221 10.02 17.04 10.13
C PRO A 221 10.46 17.13 11.60
N GLY A 222 11.64 16.59 11.92
CA GLY A 222 12.22 16.70 13.27
C GLY A 222 13.72 16.50 13.27
N GLN A 223 14.43 17.09 14.23
CA GLN A 223 15.89 16.99 14.33
C GLN A 223 16.34 15.53 14.51
N HIS A 224 15.68 14.78 15.41
CA HIS A 224 15.98 13.35 15.60
C HIS A 224 15.68 12.53 14.35
N TYR A 225 14.61 12.86 13.62
CA TYR A 225 14.32 12.23 12.32
C TYR A 225 15.47 12.47 11.32
N GLN A 226 15.95 13.71 11.18
CA GLN A 226 17.04 14.03 10.25
C GLN A 226 18.35 13.31 10.60
N LEU A 227 18.69 13.22 11.88
CA LEU A 227 19.86 12.47 12.35
C LEU A 227 19.72 10.98 12.03
N MET A 228 18.54 10.40 12.29
CA MET A 228 18.30 8.98 12.03
C MET A 228 18.32 8.65 10.53
N VAL A 229 17.74 9.50 9.67
CA VAL A 229 17.83 9.34 8.21
C VAL A 229 19.30 9.37 7.78
N LYS A 230 20.10 10.34 8.23
CA LYS A 230 21.53 10.41 7.89
C LYS A 230 22.28 9.16 8.34
N SER A 231 22.00 8.66 9.54
CA SER A 231 22.59 7.43 10.05
C SER A 231 22.24 6.21 9.20
N LEU A 232 20.97 6.03 8.83
CA LEU A 232 20.49 4.87 8.05
C LEU A 232 20.90 4.92 6.57
N ILE A 233 21.14 6.12 6.02
CA ILE A 233 21.68 6.26 4.65
C ILE A 233 23.18 5.93 4.60
N SER A 234 23.90 6.18 5.70
CA SER A 234 25.36 6.01 5.77
C SER A 234 25.79 4.59 6.17
N SER A 235 24.85 3.75 6.60
CA SER A 235 25.06 2.34 6.98
C SER A 235 24.89 1.41 5.79
#